data_AF-A0A6P0S598-F1
#
_entry.id   AF-A0A6P0S598-F1
#
_cell.length_a   1.000
_cell.length_b   1.000
_cell.length_c   1.000
_cell.angle_alpha   90.00
_cell.angle_beta   90.00
_cell.angle_gamma   90.00
#
_symmetry.space_group_name_H-M   'P 1'
#
loop_
_entity.id
_entity.type
_entity.pdbx_description
1 polymer ?
#
loop_
_entity_poly.entity_id
_entity_poly.type
_entity_poly.pdbx_seq_one_letter_code
_entity_poly.pdbx_strand_id
1 'polypeptide(L)'
;MSNRIIENLERVAEILASVPERFVFIGGATIPLYVDKILWNDVRPTLDVDCVVEVFTRTEYYALSEKLRAVGLEECLESGAPICRWQYQDLIMDVMPYEKEILGFSNYWYKEGFQNAIDYFLPSGRKISIFPSLYLLASKVEAFLSRGKDFRFSKDIDDIVTILNGREVLEEEFNQARGEVKKFLVSWFRENEEYLQDPVLSFVDDNDRQDFVIDLIKRFGQAQIV
;
A
#
# COMPACT_ATOMS: atom_id res chain seq x y z
N MET A 1 4.58 -1.02 23.15
CA MET A 1 5.25 -2.04 22.32
C MET A 1 5.68 -1.35 21.04
N SER A 2 6.95 -1.49 20.65
CA SER A 2 7.42 -0.92 19.40
C SER A 2 6.95 -1.79 18.25
N ASN A 3 6.39 -1.18 17.20
CA ASN A 3 5.99 -1.89 15.99
C ASN A 3 7.16 -1.79 15.00
N ARG A 4 7.84 -2.92 14.72
CA ARG A 4 9.02 -2.95 13.84
C ARG A 4 8.74 -2.39 12.43
N ILE A 5 7.51 -2.51 11.94
CA ILE A 5 7.10 -1.92 10.66
C ILE A 5 7.16 -0.39 10.74
N ILE A 6 6.63 0.19 11.83
CA ILE A 6 6.69 1.63 12.08
C ILE A 6 8.13 2.10 12.27
N GLU A 7 8.97 1.33 12.98
CA GLU A 7 10.40 1.63 13.11
C GLU A 7 11.11 1.68 11.75
N ASN A 8 10.82 0.70 10.87
CA ASN A 8 11.37 0.69 9.52
C ASN A 8 10.88 1.91 8.71
N LEU A 9 9.60 2.25 8.78
CA LEU A 9 9.06 3.46 8.13
C LEU A 9 9.78 4.73 8.59
N GLU A 10 10.01 4.89 9.90
CA GLU A 10 10.73 6.03 10.47
C GLU A 10 12.15 6.15 9.92
N ARG A 11 12.89 5.03 9.89
CA ARG A 11 14.26 5.00 9.38
C ARG A 11 14.32 5.29 7.89
N VAL A 12 13.42 4.71 7.10
CA VAL A 12 13.34 5.01 5.65
C VAL A 12 12.97 6.46 5.40
N ALA A 13 12.00 7.00 6.14
CA ALA A 13 11.62 8.41 6.05
C ALA A 13 12.74 9.37 6.46
N GLU A 14 13.61 8.97 7.39
CA GLU A 14 14.81 9.72 7.74
C GLU A 14 15.84 9.73 6.60
N ILE A 15 16.14 8.57 6.00
CA ILE A 15 17.07 8.44 4.88
C ILE A 15 16.60 9.29 3.68
N LEU A 16 15.33 9.16 3.32
CA LEU A 16 14.76 9.84 2.15
C LEU A 16 14.54 11.34 2.36
N ALA A 17 14.52 11.84 3.61
CA ALA A 17 14.32 13.26 3.89
C ALA A 17 15.40 14.18 3.29
N SER A 18 16.60 13.65 3.02
CA SER A 18 17.70 14.39 2.40
C SER A 18 17.69 14.33 0.87
N VAL A 19 16.82 13.51 0.28
CA VAL A 19 16.67 13.39 -1.18
C VAL A 19 15.61 14.39 -1.62
N PRO A 20 15.93 15.34 -2.52
CA PRO A 20 15.02 16.43 -2.91
C PRO A 20 13.97 15.95 -3.91
N GLU A 21 13.20 14.93 -3.53
CA GLU A 21 12.14 14.32 -4.31
C GLU A 21 10.93 14.06 -3.41
N ARG A 22 9.74 14.08 -4.00
CA ARG A 22 8.52 13.72 -3.27
C ARG A 22 8.36 12.20 -3.31
N PHE A 23 8.49 11.57 -2.15
CA PHE A 23 8.19 10.15 -1.96
C PHE A 23 6.82 9.98 -1.32
N VAL A 24 6.02 9.07 -1.87
CA VAL A 24 4.75 8.67 -1.27
C VAL A 24 4.87 7.21 -0.83
N PHE A 25 4.78 7.00 0.48
CA PHE A 25 4.91 5.69 1.11
C PHE A 25 3.63 4.89 0.87
N ILE A 26 3.79 3.64 0.43
CA ILE A 26 2.69 2.74 0.10
C ILE A 26 3.00 1.31 0.57
N GLY A 27 2.23 0.33 0.10
CA GLY A 27 2.54 -1.07 0.30
C GLY A 27 2.23 -1.58 1.71
N GLY A 28 2.67 -2.80 2.01
CA GLY A 28 2.32 -3.50 3.25
C GLY A 28 2.82 -2.77 4.50
N ALA A 29 3.99 -2.11 4.41
CA ALA A 29 4.58 -1.37 5.52
C ALA A 29 3.69 -0.23 6.02
N THR A 30 2.82 0.31 5.17
CA THR A 30 1.97 1.45 5.55
C THR A 30 0.65 1.03 6.21
N ILE A 31 0.25 -0.24 6.17
CA ILE A 31 -1.05 -0.70 6.70
C ILE A 31 -1.27 -0.32 8.17
N PRO A 32 -0.28 -0.45 9.09
CA PRO A 32 -0.43 -0.01 10.48
C PRO A 32 -0.81 1.47 10.66
N LEU A 33 -0.60 2.30 9.63
CA LEU A 33 -0.95 3.73 9.64
C LEU A 33 -2.45 3.97 9.38
N TYR A 34 -3.16 3.00 8.78
CA TYR A 34 -4.58 3.10 8.44
C TYR A 34 -5.48 2.42 9.46
N VAL A 35 -4.96 1.40 10.15
CA VAL A 35 -5.75 0.58 11.07
C VAL A 35 -5.55 0.97 12.54
N ASP A 36 -6.54 0.65 13.37
CA ASP A 36 -6.42 0.87 14.81
C ASP A 36 -5.25 0.11 15.43
N LYS A 37 -4.65 0.72 16.47
CA LYS A 37 -3.49 0.15 17.17
C LYS A 37 -3.73 -1.23 17.75
N ILE A 38 -4.98 -1.57 18.07
CA ILE A 38 -5.34 -2.89 18.59
C ILE A 38 -5.14 -4.01 17.56
N LEU A 39 -5.21 -3.68 16.27
CA LEU A 39 -5.05 -4.61 15.14
C LEU A 39 -3.62 -4.64 14.59
N TRP A 40 -2.67 -3.96 15.23
CA TRP A 40 -1.27 -3.96 14.79
C TRP A 40 -0.62 -5.35 14.80
N ASN A 41 -1.10 -6.27 15.65
CA ASN A 41 -0.63 -7.65 15.67
C ASN A 41 -1.20 -8.49 14.52
N ASP A 42 -2.33 -8.07 13.95
CA ASP A 42 -2.99 -8.74 12.83
C ASP A 42 -2.39 -8.29 11.50
N VAL A 43 -1.66 -7.18 11.49
CA VAL A 43 -0.88 -6.77 10.33
C VAL A 43 0.24 -7.76 10.08
N ARG A 44 0.16 -8.44 8.94
CA ARG A 44 1.20 -9.29 8.37
C ARG A 44 2.60 -8.64 8.48
N PRO A 45 3.62 -9.37 8.96
CA PRO A 45 4.99 -8.91 8.89
C PRO A 45 5.43 -8.58 7.45
N THR A 46 6.07 -7.43 7.29
CA THR A 46 6.67 -7.01 6.01
C THR A 46 8.07 -6.49 6.26
N LEU A 47 8.96 -6.73 5.30
CA LEU A 47 10.39 -6.44 5.46
C LEU A 47 10.78 -5.15 4.73
N ASP A 48 10.14 -4.93 3.59
CA ASP A 48 10.34 -3.82 2.67
C ASP A 48 9.39 -2.65 2.93
N VAL A 49 9.90 -1.44 2.74
CA VAL A 49 9.12 -0.19 2.68
C VAL A 49 9.00 0.24 1.22
N ASP A 50 7.78 0.29 0.71
CA ASP A 50 7.49 0.69 -0.67
C ASP A 50 7.27 2.20 -0.77
N CYS A 51 7.86 2.83 -1.78
CA CYS A 51 7.67 4.25 -2.11
C CYS A 51 7.36 4.42 -3.59
N VAL A 52 6.43 5.32 -3.90
CA VAL A 52 6.19 5.83 -5.26
C VAL A 52 6.86 7.20 -5.41
N VAL A 53 7.46 7.42 -6.58
CA VAL A 53 8.10 8.70 -6.96
C VAL A 53 7.61 9.17 -8.33
N GLU A 54 7.56 10.48 -8.52
CA GLU A 54 7.22 11.11 -9.80
C GLU A 54 8.46 11.26 -10.66
N VAL A 55 8.64 10.32 -11.59
CA VAL A 55 9.72 10.33 -12.58
C VAL A 55 9.09 9.97 -13.92
N PHE A 56 9.46 10.67 -14.99
CA PHE A 56 8.85 10.54 -16.32
C PHE A 56 9.79 9.93 -17.37
N THR A 57 11.10 9.98 -17.12
CA THR A 57 12.10 9.44 -18.07
C THR A 57 13.12 8.54 -17.38
N ARG A 58 13.75 7.66 -18.17
CA ARG A 58 14.87 6.85 -17.68
C ARG A 58 16.05 7.71 -17.22
N THR A 59 16.30 8.83 -17.89
CA THR A 59 17.37 9.77 -17.50
C THR A 59 17.11 10.37 -16.12
N GLU A 60 15.88 10.79 -15.84
CA GLU A 60 15.50 11.27 -14.51
C GLU A 60 15.59 10.15 -13.47
N TYR A 61 15.21 8.91 -13.83
CA TYR A 61 15.36 7.76 -12.93
C TYR A 61 16.83 7.49 -12.59
N TYR A 62 17.75 7.56 -13.56
CA TYR A 62 19.19 7.48 -13.28
C TYR A 62 19.69 8.62 -12.39
N ALA A 63 19.18 9.83 -12.58
CA ALA A 63 19.52 10.96 -11.70
C ALA A 63 19.01 10.76 -10.26
N LEU A 64 17.80 10.20 -10.11
CA LEU A 64 17.28 9.75 -8.81
C LEU A 64 18.18 8.67 -8.20
N SER A 65 18.59 7.66 -8.97
CA SER A 65 19.49 6.60 -8.50
C SER A 65 20.80 7.16 -7.94
N GLU A 66 21.41 8.18 -8.58
CA GLU A 66 22.60 8.85 -8.04
C GLU A 66 22.31 9.57 -6.71
N LYS A 67 21.14 10.19 -6.56
CA LYS A 67 20.74 10.83 -5.29
C LYS A 67 20.52 9.80 -4.18
N LEU A 68 19.93 8.65 -4.50
CA LEU A 68 19.73 7.55 -3.55
C LEU A 68 21.09 6.98 -3.11
N ARG A 69 22.03 6.75 -4.05
CA ARG A 69 23.42 6.39 -3.73
C ARG A 69 24.11 7.40 -2.82
N ALA A 70 23.88 8.70 -3.04
CA ALA A 70 24.49 9.75 -2.23
C ALA A 70 24.04 9.75 -0.76
N VAL A 71 22.85 9.21 -0.46
CA VAL A 71 22.38 8.98 0.92
C VAL A 71 22.72 7.58 1.46
N GLY A 72 23.53 6.82 0.72
CA GLY A 72 24.06 5.51 1.10
C GLY A 72 23.17 4.32 0.74
N LEU A 73 22.14 4.51 -0.09
CA LEU A 73 21.35 3.40 -0.61
C LEU A 73 22.11 2.69 -1.74
N GLU A 74 22.03 1.37 -1.74
CA GLU A 74 22.64 0.52 -2.78
C GLU A 74 21.55 -0.27 -3.51
N GLU A 75 21.66 -0.41 -4.83
CA GLU A 75 20.78 -1.32 -5.57
C GLU A 75 20.95 -2.76 -5.08
N CYS A 76 19.82 -3.45 -4.88
CA CYS A 76 19.85 -4.85 -4.49
C CYS A 76 20.27 -5.74 -5.67
N LEU A 77 21.42 -6.40 -5.54
CA LEU A 77 21.97 -7.30 -6.56
C LEU A 77 21.57 -8.78 -6.34
N GLU A 78 20.69 -9.05 -5.38
CA GLU A 78 20.23 -10.41 -5.11
C GLU A 78 19.43 -10.95 -6.30
N SER A 79 19.69 -12.22 -6.64
CA SER A 79 19.01 -12.88 -7.75
C SER A 79 17.49 -12.92 -7.51
N GLY A 80 16.73 -12.31 -8.42
CA GLY A 80 15.27 -12.26 -8.35
C GLY A 80 14.71 -11.10 -7.52
N ALA A 81 15.56 -10.22 -6.98
CA ALA A 81 15.11 -8.97 -6.39
C ALA A 81 14.43 -8.08 -7.46
N PRO A 82 13.35 -7.35 -7.11
CA PRO A 82 12.79 -6.32 -7.97
C PRO A 82 13.85 -5.28 -8.34
N ILE A 83 13.85 -4.82 -9.59
CA ILE A 83 14.80 -3.80 -10.07
C ILE A 83 14.65 -2.44 -9.35
N CYS A 84 13.52 -2.20 -8.69
CA CYS A 84 13.28 -1.02 -7.87
C CYS A 84 13.79 -1.15 -6.43
N ARG A 85 14.40 -2.30 -6.07
CA ARG A 85 14.81 -2.59 -4.70
C ARG A 85 16.16 -1.99 -4.36
N TRP A 86 16.18 -1.29 -3.24
CA TRP A 86 17.33 -0.68 -2.61
C TRP A 86 17.54 -1.26 -1.21
N GLN A 87 18.79 -1.25 -0.77
CA GLN A 87 19.21 -1.70 0.55
C GLN A 87 19.97 -0.59 1.29
N TYR A 88 19.75 -0.51 2.60
CA TYR A 88 20.53 0.32 3.52
C TYR A 88 20.71 -0.43 4.84
N GLN A 89 21.90 -0.97 5.08
CA GLN A 89 22.16 -1.85 6.23
C GLN A 89 21.16 -3.02 6.27
N ASP A 90 20.30 -3.10 7.29
CA ASP A 90 19.25 -4.11 7.44
C ASP A 90 17.89 -3.69 6.84
N LEU A 91 17.79 -2.50 6.25
CA LEU A 91 16.55 -2.00 5.62
C LEU A 91 16.48 -2.39 4.15
N ILE A 92 15.27 -2.74 3.73
CA ILE A 92 14.90 -2.94 2.34
C ILE A 92 13.85 -1.89 1.99
N MET A 93 14.00 -1.25 0.84
CA MET A 93 12.96 -0.37 0.29
C MET A 93 12.84 -0.51 -1.21
N ASP A 94 11.61 -0.41 -1.70
CA ASP A 94 11.32 -0.46 -3.13
C ASP A 94 10.89 0.94 -3.58
N VAL A 95 11.68 1.59 -4.44
CA VAL A 95 11.41 2.94 -4.96
C VAL A 95 10.93 2.83 -6.40
N MET A 96 9.63 2.97 -6.60
CA MET A 96 8.96 2.74 -7.87
C MET A 96 8.54 4.06 -8.53
N PRO A 97 8.91 4.33 -9.79
CA PRO A 97 8.27 5.39 -10.55
C PRO A 97 6.84 4.97 -10.89
N TYR A 98 5.91 5.94 -10.96
CA TYR A 98 4.54 5.60 -11.35
C TYR A 98 4.36 5.37 -12.86
N GLU A 99 5.27 5.85 -13.72
CA GLU A 99 5.20 5.61 -15.17
C GLU A 99 5.82 4.24 -15.54
N LYS A 100 5.02 3.41 -16.21
CA LYS A 100 5.36 2.00 -16.52
C LYS A 100 6.58 1.87 -17.43
N GLU A 101 6.79 2.83 -18.32
CA GLU A 101 7.81 2.81 -19.37
C GLU A 101 9.25 2.86 -18.80
N ILE A 102 9.39 3.27 -17.54
CA ILE A 102 10.68 3.43 -16.88
C ILE A 102 11.25 2.08 -16.46
N LEU A 103 10.50 1.30 -15.66
CA LEU A 103 10.94 0.00 -15.13
C LEU A 103 10.28 -1.21 -15.81
N GLY A 104 9.34 -0.99 -16.73
CA GLY A 104 8.60 -2.05 -17.44
C GLY A 104 7.39 -2.58 -16.68
N PHE A 105 7.15 -2.13 -15.46
CA PHE A 105 5.97 -2.41 -14.65
C PHE A 105 5.56 -1.15 -13.88
N SER A 106 4.28 -1.10 -13.51
CA SER A 106 3.71 -0.11 -12.60
C SER A 106 2.37 -0.65 -12.09
N ASN A 107 1.74 0.09 -11.19
CA ASN A 107 0.38 -0.13 -10.75
C ASN A 107 -0.49 1.02 -11.28
N TYR A 108 -1.65 0.69 -11.85
CA TYR A 108 -2.56 1.67 -12.44
C TYR A 108 -2.89 2.83 -11.49
N TRP A 109 -3.02 2.54 -10.19
CA TRP A 109 -3.41 3.52 -9.17
C TRP A 109 -2.28 4.41 -8.66
N TYR A 110 -1.02 4.17 -9.06
CA TYR A 110 0.10 4.95 -8.54
C TYR A 110 0.02 6.42 -8.91
N LYS A 111 -0.38 6.75 -10.13
CA LYS A 111 -0.45 8.15 -10.59
C LYS A 111 -1.49 8.96 -9.83
N GLU A 112 -2.74 8.48 -9.80
CA GLU A 112 -3.81 9.18 -9.08
C GLU A 112 -3.60 9.14 -7.56
N GLY A 113 -3.13 8.02 -7.00
CA GLY A 113 -2.82 7.91 -5.58
C GLY A 113 -1.71 8.86 -5.15
N PHE A 114 -0.67 9.04 -5.98
CA PHE A 114 0.40 10.00 -5.74
C PHE A 114 -0.09 11.45 -5.78
N GLN A 115 -0.93 11.79 -6.76
CA GLN A 115 -1.53 13.13 -6.89
C GLN A 115 -2.42 13.49 -5.70
N ASN A 116 -3.15 12.51 -5.16
CA ASN A 116 -4.05 12.69 -4.02
C ASN A 116 -3.41 12.32 -2.67
N ALA A 117 -2.09 12.11 -2.63
CA ALA A 117 -1.41 11.68 -1.41
C ALA A 117 -1.62 12.68 -0.27
N ILE A 118 -1.87 12.14 0.92
CA ILE A 118 -2.14 12.89 2.14
C ILE A 118 -0.93 12.85 3.07
N ASP A 119 -0.83 13.87 3.92
CA ASP A 119 0.21 13.92 4.95
C ASP A 119 -0.14 13.00 6.13
N TYR A 120 0.87 12.31 6.66
CA TYR A 120 0.80 11.53 7.89
C TYR A 120 1.99 11.88 8.79
N PHE A 121 1.74 12.00 10.09
CA PHE A 121 2.78 12.23 11.09
C PHE A 121 3.14 10.93 11.79
N LEU A 122 4.36 10.46 11.56
CA LEU A 122 4.91 9.30 12.25
C LEU A 122 5.12 9.61 13.75
N PRO A 123 5.27 8.59 14.62
CA PRO A 123 5.47 8.80 16.06
C PRO A 123 6.62 9.76 16.44
N SER A 124 7.68 9.85 15.63
CA SER A 124 8.77 10.82 15.78
C SER A 124 8.37 12.28 15.54
N GLY A 125 7.18 12.52 15.00
CA GLY A 125 6.72 13.81 14.49
C GLY A 125 7.15 14.09 13.05
N ARG A 126 7.91 13.18 12.41
CA ARG A 126 8.27 13.30 10.99
C ARG A 126 7.02 13.18 10.13
N LYS A 127 6.90 14.11 9.19
CA LYS A 127 5.83 14.09 8.19
C LYS A 127 6.25 13.24 6.99
N ILE A 128 5.38 12.32 6.57
CA ILE A 128 5.49 11.56 5.32
C ILE A 128 4.22 11.77 4.50
N SER A 129 4.28 11.46 3.20
CA SER A 129 3.08 11.36 2.36
C SER A 129 2.69 9.90 2.16
N ILE A 130 1.40 9.59 2.25
CA ILE A 130 0.83 8.26 2.03
C ILE A 130 -0.39 8.35 1.08
N PHE A 131 -0.84 7.22 0.54
CA PHE A 131 -2.09 7.20 -0.23
C PHE A 131 -3.31 7.44 0.67
N PRO A 132 -4.39 8.05 0.16
CA PRO A 132 -5.71 7.88 0.76
C PRO A 132 -6.09 6.39 0.77
N SER A 133 -6.86 5.96 1.77
CA SER A 133 -7.18 4.54 2.02
C SER A 133 -7.72 3.82 0.78
N LEU A 134 -8.54 4.48 -0.04
CA LEU A 134 -9.13 3.88 -1.23
C LEU A 134 -8.11 3.66 -2.36
N TYR A 135 -7.12 4.54 -2.50
CA TYR A 135 -6.04 4.34 -3.46
C TYR A 135 -5.08 3.24 -2.99
N LEU A 136 -4.85 3.11 -1.68
CA LEU A 136 -4.14 1.96 -1.14
C LEU A 136 -4.90 0.66 -1.45
N LEU A 137 -6.19 0.58 -1.13
CA LEU A 137 -7.03 -0.58 -1.44
C LEU A 137 -7.00 -0.92 -2.93
N ALA A 138 -7.23 0.06 -3.80
CA ALA A 138 -7.23 -0.14 -5.23
C ALA A 138 -5.87 -0.64 -5.74
N SER A 139 -4.76 -0.10 -5.18
CA SER A 139 -3.42 -0.60 -5.52
C SER A 139 -3.18 -2.05 -5.09
N LYS A 140 -3.75 -2.49 -3.95
CA LYS A 140 -3.68 -3.89 -3.50
C LYS A 140 -4.51 -4.81 -4.39
N VAL A 141 -5.70 -4.36 -4.81
CA VAL A 141 -6.52 -5.09 -5.79
C VAL A 141 -5.76 -5.25 -7.11
N GLU A 142 -5.16 -4.18 -7.64
CA GLU A 142 -4.37 -4.23 -8.88
C GLU A 142 -3.13 -5.16 -8.75
N ALA A 143 -2.45 -5.14 -7.59
CA ALA A 143 -1.36 -6.06 -7.28
C ALA A 143 -1.84 -7.52 -7.25
N PHE A 144 -2.99 -7.79 -6.65
CA PHE A 144 -3.61 -9.12 -6.65
C PHE A 144 -3.94 -9.60 -8.08
N LEU A 145 -4.57 -8.74 -8.88
CA LEU A 145 -4.96 -9.06 -10.26
C LEU A 145 -3.75 -9.34 -11.16
N SER A 146 -2.64 -8.60 -10.98
CA SER A 146 -1.42 -8.78 -11.75
C SER A 146 -0.61 -10.03 -11.37
N ARG A 147 -0.60 -10.42 -10.09
CA ARG A 147 0.14 -11.58 -9.58
C ARG A 147 -0.65 -12.88 -9.71
N GLY A 148 -1.97 -12.81 -9.49
CA GLY A 148 -2.93 -13.90 -9.61
C GLY A 148 -2.95 -14.95 -8.49
N LYS A 149 -4.13 -15.58 -8.36
CA LYS A 149 -4.39 -17.03 -8.18
C LYS A 149 -4.37 -17.71 -6.81
N ASP A 150 -4.58 -17.01 -5.70
CA ASP A 150 -5.30 -17.64 -4.57
C ASP A 150 -5.84 -16.58 -3.62
N PHE A 151 -7.16 -16.54 -3.43
CA PHE A 151 -7.76 -15.65 -2.43
C PHE A 151 -7.29 -16.00 -1.01
N ARG A 152 -7.05 -17.28 -0.72
CA ARG A 152 -6.73 -17.79 0.62
C ARG A 152 -5.34 -17.45 1.10
N PHE A 153 -4.37 -17.36 0.20
CA PHE A 153 -2.95 -17.21 0.56
C PHE A 153 -2.31 -15.95 -0.05
N SER A 154 -3.10 -15.10 -0.68
CA SER A 154 -2.61 -13.85 -1.24
C SER A 154 -2.34 -12.83 -0.14
N LYS A 155 -1.08 -12.37 -0.07
CA LYS A 155 -0.69 -11.24 0.78
C LYS A 155 -1.45 -9.97 0.44
N ASP A 156 -1.85 -9.79 -0.82
CA ASP A 156 -2.63 -8.62 -1.23
C ASP A 156 -4.08 -8.72 -0.73
N ILE A 157 -4.66 -9.94 -0.63
CA ILE A 157 -5.99 -10.14 -0.04
C ILE A 157 -5.95 -10.00 1.48
N ASP A 158 -4.93 -10.54 2.13
CA ASP A 158 -4.67 -10.32 3.56
C ASP A 158 -4.60 -8.82 3.88
N ASP A 159 -3.82 -8.07 3.11
CA ASP A 159 -3.72 -6.62 3.24
C ASP A 159 -5.09 -5.92 3.03
N ILE A 160 -5.91 -6.35 2.05
CA ILE A 160 -7.27 -5.82 1.81
C ILE A 160 -8.20 -6.10 2.99
N VAL A 161 -8.23 -7.35 3.48
CA VAL A 161 -9.08 -7.76 4.61
C VAL A 161 -8.67 -7.02 5.88
N THR A 162 -7.37 -6.87 6.13
CA THR A 162 -6.84 -6.12 7.27
C THR A 162 -7.29 -4.65 7.26
N ILE A 163 -7.28 -3.99 6.09
CA ILE A 163 -7.77 -2.61 5.96
C ILE A 163 -9.28 -2.53 6.17
N LEU A 164 -10.06 -3.44 5.58
CA LEU A 164 -11.52 -3.50 5.74
C LEU A 164 -11.93 -3.72 7.20
N ASN A 165 -11.18 -4.58 7.90
CA ASN A 165 -11.35 -4.79 9.33
C ASN A 165 -10.99 -3.50 10.06
N GLY A 166 -9.77 -2.98 9.90
CA GLY A 166 -9.21 -2.05 10.86
C GLY A 166 -9.38 -0.55 10.65
N ARG A 167 -9.91 -0.11 9.49
CA ARG A 167 -10.12 1.32 9.22
C ARG A 167 -11.56 1.73 9.52
N GLU A 168 -11.83 2.23 10.73
CA GLU A 168 -13.20 2.57 11.17
C GLU A 168 -13.96 3.53 10.23
N VAL A 169 -13.28 4.54 9.68
CA VAL A 169 -13.90 5.54 8.80
C VAL A 169 -13.88 5.14 7.32
N LEU A 170 -13.47 3.91 6.99
CA LEU A 170 -13.32 3.47 5.59
C LEU A 170 -14.62 3.54 4.82
N GLU A 171 -15.74 3.18 5.47
CA GLU A 171 -17.04 3.23 4.83
C GLU A 171 -17.46 4.67 4.50
N GLU A 172 -17.18 5.61 5.39
CA GLU A 172 -17.44 7.02 5.14
C GLU A 172 -16.57 7.54 3.99
N GLU A 173 -15.27 7.23 4.01
CA GLU A 173 -14.33 7.55 2.92
C GLU A 173 -14.82 7.00 1.58
N PHE A 174 -15.28 5.74 1.56
CA PHE A 174 -15.83 5.07 0.38
C PHE A 174 -17.11 5.73 -0.14
N ASN A 175 -18.02 6.09 0.76
CA ASN A 175 -19.27 6.74 0.41
C ASN A 175 -19.06 8.16 -0.15
N GLN A 176 -18.07 8.89 0.35
CA GLN A 176 -17.73 10.23 -0.12
C GLN A 176 -16.89 10.24 -1.41
N ALA A 177 -16.19 9.15 -1.71
CA ALA A 177 -15.38 9.04 -2.90
C ALA A 177 -16.18 9.16 -4.20
N ARG A 178 -15.48 9.58 -5.26
CA ARG A 178 -16.00 9.80 -6.61
C ARG A 178 -14.95 9.38 -7.62
N GLY A 179 -15.37 9.28 -8.88
CA GLY A 179 -14.45 9.00 -9.99
C GLY A 179 -14.05 7.53 -10.07
N GLU A 180 -13.01 7.24 -10.86
CA GLU A 180 -12.69 5.88 -11.31
C GLU A 180 -12.32 4.93 -10.18
N VAL A 181 -11.62 5.39 -9.13
CA VAL A 181 -11.25 4.55 -7.97
C VAL A 181 -12.47 3.93 -7.29
N LYS A 182 -13.56 4.70 -7.15
CA LYS A 182 -14.81 4.19 -6.56
C LYS A 182 -15.47 3.18 -7.49
N LYS A 183 -15.56 3.47 -8.79
CA LYS A 183 -16.17 2.55 -9.77
C LYS A 183 -15.44 1.22 -9.80
N PHE A 184 -14.11 1.27 -9.82
CA PHE A 184 -13.24 0.12 -9.81
C PHE A 184 -13.47 -0.74 -8.57
N LEU A 185 -13.42 -0.15 -7.37
CA LEU A 185 -13.63 -0.89 -6.13
C LEU A 185 -15.06 -1.46 -6.02
N VAL A 186 -16.09 -0.70 -6.41
CA VAL A 186 -17.48 -1.19 -6.44
C VAL A 186 -17.60 -2.42 -7.35
N SER A 187 -17.05 -2.36 -8.58
CA SER A 187 -17.08 -3.49 -9.51
C SER A 187 -16.35 -4.70 -8.92
N TRP A 188 -15.14 -4.47 -8.41
CA TRP A 188 -14.32 -5.55 -7.87
C TRP A 188 -14.95 -6.23 -6.66
N PHE A 189 -15.45 -5.48 -5.68
CA PHE A 189 -16.12 -6.05 -4.51
C PHE A 189 -17.41 -6.79 -4.89
N ARG A 190 -18.18 -6.28 -5.86
CA ARG A 190 -19.39 -6.97 -6.36
C ARG A 190 -19.06 -8.30 -7.03
N GLU A 191 -18.04 -8.33 -7.88
CA GLU A 191 -17.65 -9.52 -8.62
C GLU A 191 -17.00 -10.58 -7.73
N ASN A 192 -16.39 -10.16 -6.61
CA ASN A 192 -15.59 -11.02 -5.75
C ASN A 192 -16.19 -11.24 -4.33
N GLU A 193 -17.43 -10.81 -4.10
CA GLU A 193 -18.11 -10.90 -2.80
C GLU A 193 -18.02 -12.31 -2.19
N GLU A 194 -18.40 -13.34 -2.96
CA GLU A 194 -18.38 -14.73 -2.50
C GLU A 194 -16.95 -15.25 -2.25
N TYR A 195 -16.00 -14.87 -3.11
CA TYR A 195 -14.60 -15.31 -3.01
C TYR A 195 -13.86 -14.70 -1.82
N LEU A 196 -14.33 -13.56 -1.30
CA LEU A 196 -13.74 -12.87 -0.16
C LEU A 196 -14.20 -13.42 1.20
N GLN A 197 -15.28 -14.20 1.26
CA GLN A 197 -15.77 -14.74 2.53
C GLN A 197 -14.74 -15.62 3.22
N ASP A 198 -14.18 -16.60 2.50
CA ASP A 198 -13.23 -17.55 3.07
C ASP A 198 -11.90 -16.88 3.54
N PRO A 199 -11.31 -15.93 2.79
CA PRO A 199 -10.22 -15.09 3.32
C PRO A 199 -10.58 -14.33 4.59
N VAL A 200 -11.79 -13.76 4.69
CA VAL A 200 -12.21 -13.04 5.91
C VAL A 200 -12.26 -13.98 7.10
N LEU A 201 -12.85 -15.17 6.94
CA LEU A 201 -12.90 -16.19 7.98
C LEU A 201 -11.50 -16.71 8.37
N SER A 202 -10.53 -16.64 7.46
CA SER A 202 -9.16 -17.11 7.70
C SER A 202 -8.25 -16.04 8.31
N PHE A 203 -8.46 -14.76 8.01
CA PHE A 203 -7.55 -13.68 8.42
C PHE A 203 -8.07 -12.85 9.60
N VAL A 204 -9.35 -12.94 9.92
CA VAL A 204 -9.96 -12.22 11.04
C VAL A 204 -10.31 -13.22 12.13
N ASP A 205 -9.72 -13.11 13.31
CA ASP A 205 -9.91 -14.09 14.40
C ASP A 205 -11.25 -13.94 15.14
N ASP A 206 -11.79 -12.72 15.21
CA ASP A 206 -13.02 -12.42 15.94
C ASP A 206 -14.26 -12.55 15.04
N ASN A 207 -15.24 -13.34 15.47
CA ASN A 207 -16.44 -13.63 14.68
C ASN A 207 -17.31 -12.38 14.42
N ASP A 208 -17.47 -11.49 15.41
CA ASP A 208 -18.26 -10.27 15.24
C ASP A 208 -17.59 -9.34 14.21
N ARG A 209 -16.24 -9.34 14.19
CA ARG A 209 -15.44 -8.64 13.19
C ARG A 209 -15.51 -9.29 11.81
N GLN A 210 -15.55 -10.63 11.72
CA GLN A 210 -15.77 -11.33 10.45
C GLN A 210 -17.09 -10.91 9.81
N ASP A 211 -18.18 -10.95 10.59
CA ASP A 211 -19.52 -10.55 10.12
C ASP A 211 -19.54 -9.08 9.67
N PHE A 212 -18.92 -8.19 10.45
CA PHE A 212 -18.77 -6.78 10.06
C PHE A 212 -18.06 -6.61 8.72
N VAL A 213 -16.93 -7.29 8.51
CA VAL A 213 -16.15 -7.18 7.26
C VAL A 213 -16.91 -7.74 6.07
N ILE A 214 -17.58 -8.89 6.24
CA ILE A 214 -18.42 -9.50 5.19
C ILE A 214 -19.55 -8.55 4.80
N ASP A 215 -20.23 -7.93 5.76
CA ASP A 215 -21.30 -6.98 5.48
C ASP A 215 -20.79 -5.66 4.90
N LEU A 216 -19.58 -5.22 5.25
CA LEU A 216 -18.93 -4.08 4.62
C LEU A 216 -18.62 -4.36 3.14
N ILE A 217 -18.09 -5.54 2.81
CA ILE A 217 -17.81 -5.97 1.42
C ILE A 217 -19.10 -5.95 0.58
N LYS A 218 -20.20 -6.50 1.11
CA LYS A 218 -21.53 -6.48 0.45
C LYS A 218 -21.97 -5.05 0.14
N ARG A 219 -21.88 -4.15 1.12
CA ARG A 219 -22.27 -2.74 0.96
C ARG A 219 -21.41 -2.04 -0.08
N PHE A 220 -20.11 -2.30 -0.12
CA PHE A 220 -19.23 -1.76 -1.15
C PHE A 220 -19.59 -2.25 -2.56
N GLY A 221 -19.89 -3.53 -2.72
CA GLY A 221 -20.35 -4.09 -4.01
C GLY A 221 -21.71 -3.55 -4.48
N GLN A 222 -22.59 -3.19 -3.54
CA GLN A 222 -23.93 -2.67 -3.82
C GLN A 222 -24.01 -1.14 -3.93
N ALA A 223 -22.93 -0.43 -3.62
CA ALA A 223 -22.92 1.03 -3.65
C ALA A 223 -23.18 1.59 -5.05
N GLN A 224 -23.83 2.75 -5.10
CA GLN A 224 -24.08 3.45 -6.34
C GLN A 224 -22.79 4.08 -6.87
N ILE A 225 -22.55 3.87 -8.16
CA ILE A 225 -21.50 4.55 -8.91
C ILE A 225 -22.05 5.91 -9.31
N VAL A 226 -21.64 6.96 -8.58
CA VAL A 226 -21.95 8.36 -8.88
C VAL A 226 -20.69 9.05 -9.39
#